data_AF-A0A9F2R5A7-F1
#
_entry.id   AF-A0A9F2R5A7-F1
#
_cell.length_a   1.000
_cell.length_b   1.000
_cell.length_c   1.000
_cell.angle_alpha   90.00
_cell.angle_beta   90.00
_cell.angle_gamma   90.00
#
_symmetry.space_group_name_H-M   'P 1'
#
loop_
_entity.id
_entity.type
_entity.pdbx_description
1 polymer ?
#
loop_
_entity_poly.entity_id
_entity_poly.type
_entity_poly.pdbx_seq_one_letter_code
_entity_poly.pdbx_strand_id
1 'polypeptide(L)'
;MAFRFLGYVVLVLLWVCVTAAAAEKECEPPPRRDREQPIEELNEESFGHGTTISYKCRPGYVKAWLIKVQCNDGTWEHLYPKKNCTGISCGHPGDSDYATFELVRGDGFTFGARVTYTCNEGYKMLSQYDYRDCRANGWSNEVPHCEINKCFPVATPANGRIVQGAKVQLDQDFLSGDIVIFGCTGSFKIQGADKITCTADGTWSAPVPKCIEITCQADYIEHGTILSVKNPAACKRRGCEYIPIENGRIPHNSEWNQPFPKWEGQTIDFYCYRGFLAANKQTWHRATCINSHYVPEPKCFKTCDHSQRFHYGHFNSNYWNKYIEGDNITFTCNEGYHPAEQQTTSSCTKNGWSPFPRCIPRKGKL
;
A
#
# COMPACT_ATOMS: atom_id res chain seq x y z
N MET A 1 109.06 1.87 3.07
CA MET A 1 107.87 1.05 3.46
C MET A 1 106.61 1.91 3.69
N ALA A 2 106.35 2.95 2.88
CA ALA A 2 105.24 3.89 3.13
C ALA A 2 104.03 3.73 2.18
N PHE A 3 104.15 2.96 1.08
CA PHE A 3 103.10 2.86 0.06
C PHE A 3 102.12 1.68 0.22
N ARG A 4 102.33 0.78 1.21
CA ARG A 4 101.43 -0.36 1.47
C ARG A 4 100.29 -0.07 2.47
N PHE A 5 100.36 1.05 3.20
CA PHE A 5 99.33 1.42 4.19
C PHE A 5 98.16 2.21 3.58
N LEU A 6 98.37 3.03 2.55
CA LEU A 6 97.28 3.81 1.94
C LEU A 6 96.25 2.93 1.22
N GLY A 7 96.67 1.86 0.53
CA GLY A 7 95.74 0.95 -0.16
C GLY A 7 94.83 0.17 0.80
N TYR A 8 95.35 -0.19 1.98
CA TYR A 8 94.58 -0.89 3.01
C TYR A 8 93.59 0.05 3.70
N VAL A 9 93.97 1.31 3.95
CA VAL A 9 93.07 2.33 4.50
C VAL A 9 91.96 2.69 3.51
N VAL A 10 92.26 2.79 2.21
CA VAL A 10 91.23 3.03 1.17
C VAL A 10 90.30 1.84 1.02
N LEU A 11 90.80 0.59 1.09
CA LEU A 11 89.97 -0.62 1.09
C LEU A 11 89.11 -0.74 2.36
N VAL A 12 89.62 -0.40 3.54
CA VAL A 12 88.85 -0.38 4.80
C VAL A 12 87.82 0.75 4.79
N LEU A 13 88.15 1.94 4.29
CA LEU A 13 87.18 3.03 4.15
C LEU A 13 86.10 2.71 3.10
N LEU A 14 86.46 2.08 1.98
CA LEU A 14 85.49 1.57 1.00
C LEU A 14 84.64 0.43 1.58
N TRP A 15 85.20 -0.45 2.41
CA TRP A 15 84.45 -1.53 3.08
C TRP A 15 83.50 -0.97 4.16
N VAL A 16 83.94 0.02 4.94
CA VAL A 16 83.13 0.74 5.93
C VAL A 16 82.02 1.57 5.24
N CYS A 17 82.29 2.15 4.07
CA CYS A 17 81.27 2.83 3.26
C CYS A 17 80.26 1.84 2.63
N VAL A 18 80.66 0.61 2.33
CA VAL A 18 79.76 -0.43 1.78
C VAL A 18 78.90 -1.07 2.89
N THR A 19 79.30 -1.00 4.16
CA THR A 19 78.52 -1.49 5.32
C THR A 19 77.79 -0.39 6.08
N ALA A 20 77.69 0.83 5.57
CA ALA A 20 76.79 1.84 6.12
C ALA A 20 75.36 1.35 5.92
N ALA A 21 74.87 0.54 6.86
CA ALA A 21 73.48 0.13 6.96
C ALA A 21 72.65 1.41 6.92
N ALA A 22 71.81 1.55 5.89
CA ALA A 22 70.87 2.65 5.81
C ALA A 22 70.07 2.66 7.11
N ALA A 23 70.09 3.78 7.84
CA ALA A 23 69.29 3.91 9.05
C ALA A 23 67.81 3.83 8.65
N GLU A 24 67.13 2.80 9.14
CA GLU A 24 65.70 2.58 8.90
C GLU A 24 64.91 3.75 9.50
N LYS A 25 63.94 4.28 8.75
CA LYS A 25 63.15 5.43 9.19
C LYS A 25 62.10 5.03 10.23
N GLU A 26 61.95 5.87 11.25
CA GLU A 26 60.88 5.78 12.24
C GLU A 26 59.55 6.31 11.68
N CYS A 27 58.43 5.75 12.16
CA CYS A 27 57.10 6.20 11.80
C CYS A 27 56.56 7.24 12.80
N GLU A 28 55.87 8.26 12.28
CA GLU A 28 55.02 9.14 13.09
C GLU A 28 53.77 8.39 13.62
N PRO A 29 53.04 8.93 14.61
CA PRO A 29 51.83 8.32 15.11
C PRO A 29 50.82 8.03 13.99
N PRO A 30 50.24 6.83 13.93
CA PRO A 30 49.36 6.45 12.83
C PRO A 30 48.11 7.34 12.78
N PRO A 31 47.62 7.71 11.58
CA PRO A 31 46.47 8.57 11.45
C PRO A 31 45.20 7.93 12.02
N ARG A 32 44.28 8.78 12.50
CA ARG A 32 42.99 8.32 13.04
C ARG A 32 42.19 7.60 11.95
N ARG A 33 41.71 6.41 12.29
CA ARG A 33 40.86 5.58 11.42
C ARG A 33 39.39 5.67 11.84
N ASP A 34 38.50 5.73 10.86
CA ASP A 34 37.05 5.94 11.09
C ASP A 34 36.35 4.71 11.68
N ARG A 35 36.80 3.51 11.33
CA ARG A 35 36.16 2.24 11.70
C ARG A 35 36.95 1.43 12.71
N GLU A 36 38.25 1.70 12.80
CA GLU A 36 39.18 1.05 13.71
C GLU A 36 39.61 1.99 14.83
N GLN A 37 39.97 1.43 15.98
CA GLN A 37 40.68 2.14 17.04
C GLN A 37 41.82 1.27 17.58
N PRO A 38 42.95 1.87 17.98
CA PRO A 38 44.00 1.14 18.69
C PRO A 38 43.44 0.43 19.92
N ILE A 39 44.02 -0.73 20.24
CA ILE A 39 43.67 -1.48 21.45
C ILE A 39 44.37 -0.85 22.66
N GLU A 40 45.61 -0.45 22.45
CA GLU A 40 46.48 0.21 23.41
C GLU A 40 46.47 1.73 23.17
N GLU A 41 46.68 2.51 24.22
CA GLU A 41 46.80 3.96 24.11
C GLU A 41 48.19 4.30 23.55
N LEU A 42 48.21 5.04 22.44
CA LEU A 42 49.44 5.45 21.76
C LEU A 42 49.85 6.83 22.29
N ASN A 43 50.84 6.84 23.18
CA ASN A 43 51.37 8.06 23.81
C ASN A 43 52.78 8.43 23.31
N GLU A 44 53.35 7.62 22.40
CA GLU A 44 54.67 7.84 21.83
C GLU A 44 54.61 8.80 20.64
N GLU A 45 55.63 9.65 20.50
CA GLU A 45 55.75 10.62 19.42
C GLU A 45 56.41 10.02 18.15
N SER A 46 57.14 8.91 18.29
CA SER A 46 57.74 8.15 17.17
C SER A 46 57.74 6.65 17.47
N PHE A 47 57.66 5.84 16.40
CA PHE A 47 57.67 4.38 16.48
C PHE A 47 58.79 3.81 15.60
N GLY A 48 59.66 2.99 16.17
CA GLY A 48 60.78 2.38 15.46
C GLY A 48 60.34 1.43 14.33
N HIS A 49 61.22 1.19 13.36
CA HIS A 49 60.99 0.19 12.31
C HIS A 49 60.63 -1.18 12.91
N GLY A 50 59.66 -1.86 12.29
CA GLY A 50 59.16 -3.16 12.75
C GLY A 50 58.11 -3.08 13.87
N THR A 51 57.85 -1.90 14.46
CA THR A 51 56.82 -1.72 15.48
C THR A 51 55.45 -2.11 14.93
N THR A 52 54.71 -2.92 15.68
CA THR A 52 53.39 -3.43 15.28
C THR A 52 52.31 -2.93 16.21
N ILE A 53 51.29 -2.27 15.67
CA ILE A 53 50.13 -1.79 16.43
C ILE A 53 48.92 -2.64 16.09
N SER A 54 48.19 -3.06 17.12
CA SER A 54 46.95 -3.82 16.98
C SER A 54 45.72 -2.93 17.16
N TYR A 55 44.77 -3.08 16.24
CA TYR A 55 43.51 -2.36 16.19
C TYR A 55 42.33 -3.30 16.42
N LYS A 56 41.31 -2.76 17.10
CA LYS A 56 39.97 -3.35 17.22
C LYS A 56 38.96 -2.52 16.45
N CYS A 57 37.89 -3.14 16.00
CA CYS A 57 36.78 -2.43 15.39
C CYS A 57 36.04 -1.56 16.42
N ARG A 58 35.64 -0.36 16.00
CA ARG A 58 34.77 0.52 16.81
C ARG A 58 33.38 -0.08 17.00
N PRO A 59 32.61 0.34 18.02
CA PRO A 59 31.22 -0.10 18.19
C PRO A 59 30.39 0.11 16.90
N GLY A 60 29.59 -0.89 16.51
CA GLY A 60 28.84 -0.88 15.25
C GLY A 60 29.52 -1.60 14.09
N TYR A 61 30.78 -2.05 14.26
CA TYR A 61 31.54 -2.80 13.27
C TYR A 61 31.90 -4.22 13.77
N VAL A 62 32.10 -5.17 12.85
CA VAL A 62 32.22 -6.61 13.15
C VAL A 62 33.51 -6.94 13.93
N LYS A 63 33.38 -7.60 15.08
CA LYS A 63 34.43 -7.81 16.11
C LYS A 63 35.38 -8.99 15.89
N ALA A 64 35.27 -9.71 14.76
CA ALA A 64 35.80 -11.08 14.68
C ALA A 64 37.34 -11.17 14.58
N TRP A 65 38.07 -10.09 14.28
CA TRP A 65 39.50 -10.15 13.99
C TRP A 65 40.28 -8.94 14.53
N LEU A 66 41.52 -9.18 14.95
CA LEU A 66 42.50 -8.13 15.28
C LEU A 66 43.20 -7.68 13.99
N ILE A 67 43.21 -6.37 13.74
CA ILE A 67 43.89 -5.78 12.58
C ILE A 67 45.27 -5.33 13.05
N LYS A 68 46.34 -5.80 12.40
CA LYS A 68 47.72 -5.42 12.75
C LYS A 68 48.33 -4.60 11.62
N VAL A 69 48.96 -3.49 11.99
CA VAL A 69 49.76 -2.67 11.08
C VAL A 69 51.19 -2.58 11.60
N GLN A 70 52.15 -2.55 10.69
CA GLN A 70 53.58 -2.51 11.01
C GLN A 70 54.22 -1.28 10.39
N CYS A 71 55.14 -0.65 11.13
CA CYS A 71 55.99 0.42 10.62
C CYS A 71 57.09 -0.16 9.73
N ASN A 72 57.00 0.07 8.43
CA ASN A 72 57.99 -0.32 7.43
C ASN A 72 58.64 0.92 6.83
N ASP A 73 59.92 1.13 7.16
CA ASP A 73 60.76 2.27 6.75
C ASP A 73 60.02 3.64 6.71
N GLY A 74 59.43 4.04 7.85
CA GLY A 74 58.70 5.31 8.00
C GLY A 74 57.25 5.29 7.50
N THR A 75 56.73 4.16 7.03
CA THR A 75 55.33 4.04 6.56
C THR A 75 54.55 2.94 7.28
N TRP A 76 53.30 3.21 7.63
CA TRP A 76 52.42 2.21 8.26
C TRP A 76 51.77 1.33 7.20
N GLU A 77 52.09 0.03 7.23
CA GLU A 77 51.57 -0.96 6.29
C GLU A 77 50.68 -2.00 6.97
N HIS A 78 49.67 -2.49 6.25
CA HIS A 78 48.78 -3.55 6.76
C HIS A 78 49.46 -4.91 6.68
N LEU A 79 49.46 -5.65 7.78
CA LEU A 79 49.94 -7.04 7.77
C LEU A 79 48.91 -7.96 7.11
N TYR A 80 49.40 -8.94 6.36
CA TYR A 80 48.55 -9.94 5.71
C TYR A 80 48.03 -10.98 6.71
N PRO A 81 46.77 -11.45 6.56
CA PRO A 81 45.79 -11.03 5.55
C PRO A 81 45.15 -9.68 5.87
N LYS A 82 45.00 -8.83 4.86
CA LYS A 82 44.32 -7.53 5.02
C LYS A 82 42.85 -7.75 5.43
N LYS A 83 42.50 -7.30 6.64
CA LYS A 83 41.14 -7.34 7.19
C LYS A 83 40.67 -5.90 7.41
N ASN A 84 39.41 -5.63 7.05
CA ASN A 84 38.79 -4.32 7.26
C ASN A 84 37.56 -4.47 8.17
N CYS A 85 37.29 -3.46 8.99
CA CYS A 85 36.06 -3.40 9.75
C CYS A 85 34.88 -3.04 8.83
N THR A 86 33.90 -3.93 8.74
CA THR A 86 32.61 -3.70 8.05
C THR A 86 31.51 -3.42 9.07
N GLY A 87 30.52 -2.63 8.69
CA GLY A 87 29.37 -2.35 9.54
C GLY A 87 28.63 -3.65 9.86
N ILE A 88 28.11 -3.77 11.08
CA ILE A 88 27.24 -4.88 11.46
C ILE A 88 26.00 -4.84 10.55
N SER A 89 25.67 -5.97 9.94
CA SER A 89 24.45 -6.10 9.14
C SER A 89 23.25 -6.28 10.06
N CYS A 90 22.22 -5.45 9.90
CA CYS A 90 20.95 -5.63 10.58
C CYS A 90 20.03 -6.64 9.89
N GLY A 91 20.42 -7.14 8.71
CA GLY A 91 19.59 -8.00 7.88
C GLY A 91 18.43 -7.24 7.25
N HIS A 92 17.51 -7.99 6.63
CA HIS A 92 16.34 -7.40 5.98
C HIS A 92 15.51 -6.58 7.00
N PRO A 93 15.03 -5.38 6.65
CA PRO A 93 14.22 -4.55 7.54
C PRO A 93 12.88 -5.18 7.91
N GLY A 94 12.45 -6.25 7.24
CA GLY A 94 11.18 -6.91 7.48
C GLY A 94 10.04 -6.28 6.69
N ASP A 95 9.18 -7.14 6.14
CA ASP A 95 8.02 -6.73 5.36
C ASP A 95 6.86 -6.35 6.27
N SER A 96 6.07 -5.37 5.86
CA SER A 96 4.87 -4.93 6.56
C SER A 96 3.67 -5.16 5.66
N ASP A 97 2.59 -5.71 6.22
CA ASP A 97 1.34 -5.84 5.49
C ASP A 97 0.83 -4.44 5.16
N TYR A 98 0.57 -4.20 3.87
CA TYR A 98 0.04 -2.94 3.36
C TYR A 98 0.96 -1.72 3.51
N ALA A 99 2.28 -1.93 3.57
CA ALA A 99 3.25 -0.84 3.47
C ALA A 99 4.48 -1.25 2.65
N THR A 100 5.14 -0.26 2.07
CA THR A 100 6.42 -0.42 1.36
C THR A 100 7.51 0.33 2.09
N PHE A 101 8.75 -0.14 2.04
CA PHE A 101 9.89 0.58 2.62
C PHE A 101 10.95 0.91 1.57
N GLU A 102 11.68 1.99 1.83
CA GLU A 102 12.81 2.43 1.01
C GLU A 102 14.04 2.71 1.87
N LEU A 103 15.23 2.43 1.32
CA LEU A 103 16.50 2.76 1.95
C LEU A 103 16.84 4.23 1.69
N VAL A 104 16.62 5.08 2.70
CA VAL A 104 16.83 6.53 2.60
C VAL A 104 18.25 6.96 2.98
N ARG A 105 18.99 6.10 3.70
CA ARG A 105 20.38 6.36 4.09
C ARG A 105 21.17 5.06 4.19
N GLY A 106 22.40 5.07 3.65
CA GLY A 106 23.33 3.95 3.69
C GLY A 106 23.42 3.19 2.37
N ASP A 107 24.40 2.30 2.27
CA ASP A 107 24.57 1.39 1.15
C ASP A 107 24.33 -0.04 1.66
N GLY A 108 23.08 -0.49 1.51
CA GLY A 108 22.55 -1.71 2.12
C GLY A 108 22.15 -1.59 3.60
N PHE A 109 21.81 -2.73 4.21
CA PHE A 109 21.25 -2.81 5.57
C PHE A 109 22.33 -2.97 6.65
N THR A 110 23.32 -2.08 6.64
CA THR A 110 24.46 -2.11 7.58
C THR A 110 24.42 -0.94 8.56
N PHE A 111 25.21 -1.03 9.64
CA PHE A 111 25.24 -0.05 10.73
C PHE A 111 25.25 1.40 10.23
N GLY A 112 24.29 2.20 10.71
CA GLY A 112 24.07 3.57 10.26
C GLY A 112 23.02 3.72 9.15
N ALA A 113 22.56 2.62 8.55
CA ALA A 113 21.47 2.64 7.57
C ALA A 113 20.15 3.13 8.19
N ARG A 114 19.31 3.76 7.37
CA ARG A 114 17.92 4.09 7.73
C ARG A 114 17.00 3.68 6.59
N VAL A 115 15.92 2.98 6.95
CA VAL A 115 14.80 2.73 6.04
C VAL A 115 13.57 3.48 6.53
N THR A 116 12.74 3.93 5.61
CA THR A 116 11.46 4.59 5.89
C THR A 116 10.34 3.78 5.22
N TYR A 117 9.26 3.58 5.96
CA TYR A 117 8.05 2.87 5.57
C TYR A 117 6.96 3.87 5.20
N THR A 118 6.26 3.58 4.12
CA THR A 118 5.10 4.32 3.65
C THR A 118 3.92 3.36 3.56
N CYS A 119 2.82 3.67 4.24
CA CYS A 119 1.60 2.87 4.11
C CYS A 119 1.04 2.98 2.69
N ASN A 120 0.49 1.89 2.19
CA ASN A 120 -0.18 1.86 0.90
C ASN A 120 -1.44 2.74 0.93
N GLU A 121 -1.93 3.11 -0.26
CA GLU A 121 -3.17 3.89 -0.39
C GLU A 121 -4.34 3.21 0.35
N GLY A 122 -5.07 3.99 1.15
CA GLY A 122 -6.15 3.47 1.98
C GLY A 122 -5.73 2.95 3.35
N TYR A 123 -4.45 3.06 3.73
CA TYR A 123 -3.94 2.65 5.04
C TYR A 123 -3.26 3.81 5.77
N LYS A 124 -3.29 3.78 7.10
CA LYS A 124 -2.61 4.75 7.98
C LYS A 124 -1.60 4.07 8.88
N MET A 125 -0.52 4.80 9.19
CA MET A 125 0.50 4.35 10.10
C MET A 125 0.02 4.45 11.54
N LEU A 126 0.06 3.33 12.26
CA LEU A 126 -0.26 3.29 13.69
C LEU A 126 0.98 3.26 14.57
N SER A 127 2.11 2.83 14.03
CA SER A 127 3.37 2.83 14.75
C SER A 127 3.85 4.26 15.04
N GLN A 128 4.53 4.42 16.17
CA GLN A 128 5.10 5.70 16.59
C GLN A 128 6.15 6.24 15.61
N TYR A 129 6.85 5.35 14.91
CA TYR A 129 7.90 5.69 13.96
C TYR A 129 7.61 5.04 12.61
N ASP A 130 7.79 5.82 11.55
CA ASP A 130 7.74 5.40 10.16
C ASP A 130 9.10 4.95 9.64
N TYR A 131 10.15 4.99 10.45
CA TYR A 131 11.49 4.57 10.04
C TYR A 131 12.11 3.56 11.00
N ARG A 132 13.16 2.90 10.51
CA ARG A 132 14.05 2.05 11.32
C ARG A 132 15.50 2.42 11.04
N ASP A 133 16.29 2.56 12.10
CA ASP A 133 17.73 2.76 12.04
C ASP A 133 18.47 1.45 12.34
N CYS A 134 19.47 1.12 11.53
CA CYS A 134 20.37 0.00 11.79
C CYS A 134 21.41 0.40 12.84
N ARG A 135 21.22 -0.12 14.06
CA ARG A 135 22.10 0.11 15.21
C ARG A 135 23.04 -1.09 15.42
N ALA A 136 23.95 -0.96 16.38
CA ALA A 136 24.95 -2.00 16.66
C ALA A 136 24.32 -3.33 17.13
N ASN A 137 23.07 -3.30 17.60
CA ASN A 137 22.28 -4.43 18.09
C ASN A 137 21.12 -4.82 17.15
N GLY A 138 21.09 -4.30 15.91
CA GLY A 138 20.00 -4.54 14.96
C GLY A 138 19.14 -3.29 14.72
N TRP A 139 17.96 -3.49 14.14
CA TRP A 139 17.02 -2.40 13.85
C TRP A 139 16.46 -1.75 15.13
N SER A 140 16.25 -0.44 15.10
CA SER A 140 15.94 0.39 16.27
C SER A 140 14.60 0.13 16.97
N ASN A 141 13.62 -0.40 16.25
CA ASN A 141 12.24 -0.63 16.66
C ASN A 141 11.67 -1.78 15.84
N GLU A 142 10.46 -2.26 16.13
CA GLU A 142 9.77 -3.28 15.33
C GLU A 142 9.34 -2.74 13.95
N VAL A 143 8.90 -3.64 13.06
CA VAL A 143 8.38 -3.29 11.74
C VAL A 143 7.15 -2.38 11.91
N PRO A 144 7.07 -1.21 11.27
CA PRO A 144 5.90 -0.34 11.36
C PRO A 144 4.61 -1.03 10.87
N HIS A 145 3.52 -0.83 11.59
CA HIS A 145 2.21 -1.41 11.31
C HIS A 145 1.25 -0.37 10.71
N CYS A 146 0.60 -0.75 9.61
CA CYS A 146 -0.41 0.04 8.94
C CYS A 146 -1.78 -0.63 9.05
N GLU A 147 -2.82 0.16 9.35
CA GLU A 147 -4.20 -0.31 9.36
C GLU A 147 -5.02 0.39 8.29
N ILE A 148 -6.07 -0.29 7.81
CA ILE A 148 -7.00 0.29 6.83
C ILE A 148 -7.69 1.53 7.40
N ASN A 149 -7.78 2.58 6.59
CA ASN A 149 -8.55 3.77 6.89
C ASN A 149 -10.04 3.43 6.88
N LYS A 150 -10.73 3.81 7.95
CA LYS A 150 -12.15 3.56 8.14
C LYS A 150 -12.89 4.87 8.36
N CYS A 151 -14.07 5.01 7.80
CA CYS A 151 -14.97 6.11 8.11
C CYS A 151 -15.88 5.72 9.27
N PHE A 152 -16.04 6.64 10.22
CA PHE A 152 -16.92 6.44 11.35
C PHE A 152 -18.39 6.39 10.92
N PRO A 153 -19.24 5.63 11.65
CA PRO A 153 -20.69 5.64 11.46
C PRO A 153 -21.28 7.05 11.49
N VAL A 154 -22.26 7.31 10.63
CA VAL A 154 -22.95 8.59 10.54
C VAL A 154 -24.32 8.53 11.22
N ALA A 155 -24.76 9.63 11.84
CA ALA A 155 -26.11 9.70 12.36
C ALA A 155 -27.14 9.84 11.23
N THR A 156 -28.33 9.27 11.42
CA THR A 156 -29.46 9.51 10.51
C THR A 156 -29.93 10.96 10.66
N PRO A 157 -30.10 11.72 9.56
CA PRO A 157 -30.58 13.11 9.66
C PRO A 157 -32.02 13.18 10.19
N ALA A 158 -32.33 14.24 10.93
CA ALA A 158 -33.68 14.51 11.44
C ALA A 158 -34.69 14.59 10.28
N ASN A 159 -35.87 14.00 10.42
CA ASN A 159 -36.86 13.83 9.34
C ASN A 159 -36.29 13.13 8.08
N GLY A 160 -35.24 12.33 8.28
CA GLY A 160 -34.59 11.53 7.26
C GLY A 160 -34.53 10.05 7.60
N ARG A 161 -34.00 9.30 6.65
CA ARG A 161 -33.78 7.85 6.74
C ARG A 161 -32.53 7.48 5.94
N ILE A 162 -31.89 6.40 6.33
CA ILE A 162 -30.83 5.76 5.55
C ILE A 162 -31.48 4.67 4.72
N VAL A 163 -31.37 4.80 3.41
CA VAL A 163 -32.00 3.86 2.46
C VAL A 163 -31.01 2.76 2.07
N GLN A 164 -29.73 3.10 1.97
CA GLN A 164 -28.66 2.15 1.68
C GLN A 164 -27.46 2.46 2.58
N GLY A 165 -26.83 1.41 3.11
CA GLY A 165 -25.74 1.52 4.09
C GLY A 165 -26.07 0.84 5.42
N ALA A 166 -26.37 -0.47 5.40
CA ALA A 166 -26.84 -1.22 6.57
C ALA A 166 -25.89 -1.16 7.78
N LYS A 167 -24.58 -0.97 7.56
CA LYS A 167 -23.56 -0.82 8.62
C LYS A 167 -23.83 0.37 9.55
N VAL A 168 -24.54 1.41 9.07
CA VAL A 168 -24.90 2.56 9.92
C VAL A 168 -25.88 2.15 11.01
N GLN A 169 -26.80 1.23 10.70
CA GLN A 169 -27.79 0.76 11.67
C GLN A 169 -27.17 -0.17 12.74
N LEU A 170 -25.98 -0.70 12.47
CA LEU A 170 -25.24 -1.61 13.34
C LEU A 170 -24.08 -0.93 14.07
N ASP A 171 -23.91 0.38 13.92
CA ASP A 171 -22.80 1.16 14.48
C ASP A 171 -21.41 0.59 14.12
N GLN A 172 -21.29 0.07 12.89
CA GLN A 172 -20.06 -0.51 12.37
C GLN A 172 -19.31 0.45 11.46
N ASP A 173 -17.98 0.45 11.57
CA ASP A 173 -17.08 1.22 10.73
C ASP A 173 -17.24 0.89 9.23
N PHE A 174 -17.03 1.93 8.40
CA PHE A 174 -17.09 1.85 6.95
C PHE A 174 -15.70 1.75 6.35
N LEU A 175 -15.55 0.93 5.33
CA LEU A 175 -14.30 0.82 4.56
C LEU A 175 -14.31 1.79 3.39
N SER A 176 -13.13 2.14 2.90
CA SER A 176 -12.99 2.94 1.67
C SER A 176 -13.84 2.36 0.53
N GLY A 177 -14.57 3.22 -0.16
CA GLY A 177 -15.51 2.87 -1.22
C GLY A 177 -16.93 2.52 -0.74
N ASP A 178 -17.17 2.31 0.56
CA ASP A 178 -18.52 2.10 1.07
C ASP A 178 -19.39 3.36 0.86
N ILE A 179 -20.66 3.14 0.54
CA ILE A 179 -21.62 4.19 0.17
C ILE A 179 -22.79 4.22 1.15
N VAL A 180 -23.18 5.42 1.59
CA VAL A 180 -24.41 5.68 2.35
C VAL A 180 -25.31 6.60 1.55
N ILE A 181 -26.58 6.21 1.41
CA ILE A 181 -27.60 6.98 0.68
C ILE A 181 -28.71 7.38 1.65
N PHE A 182 -29.01 8.68 1.66
CA PHE A 182 -30.01 9.29 2.51
C PHE A 182 -31.30 9.59 1.75
N GLY A 183 -32.43 9.48 2.43
CA GLY A 183 -33.73 9.95 1.95
C GLY A 183 -34.42 10.76 3.03
N CYS A 184 -35.30 11.68 2.65
CA CYS A 184 -36.10 12.47 3.59
C CYS A 184 -37.54 11.96 3.64
N THR A 185 -38.16 11.94 4.83
CA THR A 185 -39.53 11.48 5.04
C THR A 185 -40.55 12.62 4.92
N GLY A 186 -41.81 12.29 4.64
CA GLY A 186 -42.91 13.26 4.62
C GLY A 186 -42.72 14.43 3.63
N SER A 187 -42.95 15.65 4.11
CA SER A 187 -42.90 16.91 3.36
C SER A 187 -41.52 17.59 3.39
N PHE A 188 -40.45 16.88 3.77
CA PHE A 188 -39.10 17.42 3.73
C PHE A 188 -38.47 17.23 2.35
N LYS A 189 -37.29 17.79 2.07
CA LYS A 189 -36.44 17.53 0.90
C LYS A 189 -34.99 17.57 1.34
N ILE A 190 -34.13 16.87 0.61
CA ILE A 190 -32.71 16.84 0.94
C ILE A 190 -32.04 18.17 0.57
N GLN A 191 -31.17 18.65 1.45
CA GLN A 191 -30.29 19.79 1.23
C GLN A 191 -28.85 19.32 1.49
N GLY A 192 -28.04 19.32 0.43
CA GLY A 192 -26.70 18.74 0.41
C GLY A 192 -26.61 17.50 -0.47
N ALA A 193 -25.57 16.69 -0.26
CA ALA A 193 -25.37 15.46 -1.01
C ALA A 193 -26.30 14.35 -0.50
N ASP A 194 -27.07 13.74 -1.39
CA ASP A 194 -27.96 12.62 -1.08
C ASP A 194 -27.23 11.28 -0.94
N LYS A 195 -25.99 11.23 -1.41
CA LYS A 195 -25.05 10.12 -1.30
C LYS A 195 -23.71 10.61 -0.77
N ILE A 196 -23.16 9.88 0.20
CA ILE A 196 -21.78 10.05 0.67
C ILE A 196 -21.00 8.75 0.48
N THR A 197 -19.70 8.86 0.19
CA THR A 197 -18.81 7.72 -0.01
C THR A 197 -17.63 7.83 0.93
N CYS A 198 -17.25 6.73 1.58
CA CYS A 198 -16.06 6.69 2.41
C CYS A 198 -14.82 6.74 1.51
N THR A 199 -13.95 7.72 1.74
CA THR A 199 -12.74 7.93 0.93
C THR A 199 -11.57 7.09 1.46
N ALA A 200 -10.52 6.94 0.65
CA ALA A 200 -9.29 6.26 1.05
C ALA A 200 -8.60 6.92 2.25
N ASP A 201 -8.86 8.21 2.50
CA ASP A 201 -8.32 8.96 3.64
C ASP A 201 -9.12 8.72 4.93
N GLY A 202 -10.15 7.87 4.91
CA GLY A 202 -11.00 7.59 6.07
C GLY A 202 -11.98 8.73 6.39
N THR A 203 -12.28 9.59 5.42
CA THR A 203 -13.26 10.68 5.56
C THR A 203 -14.44 10.50 4.61
N TRP A 204 -15.59 11.06 4.96
CA TRP A 204 -16.76 11.05 4.08
C TRP A 204 -16.62 12.11 2.97
N SER A 205 -16.98 11.74 1.73
CA SER A 205 -16.89 12.62 0.55
C SER A 205 -17.70 13.92 0.65
N ALA A 206 -18.68 13.97 1.54
CA ALA A 206 -19.51 15.14 1.84
C ALA A 206 -20.08 15.01 3.26
N PRO A 207 -20.49 16.11 3.91
CA PRO A 207 -21.18 16.07 5.20
C PRO A 207 -22.56 15.41 5.09
N VAL A 208 -23.07 14.90 6.21
CA VAL A 208 -24.43 14.37 6.31
C VAL A 208 -25.44 15.44 5.89
N PRO A 209 -26.37 15.15 4.96
CA PRO A 209 -27.30 16.14 4.44
C PRO A 209 -28.37 16.52 5.47
N LYS A 210 -29.02 17.66 5.27
CA LYS A 210 -30.19 18.08 6.06
C LYS A 210 -31.47 17.81 5.31
N CYS A 211 -32.52 17.40 6.03
CA CYS A 211 -33.88 17.36 5.50
C CYS A 211 -34.58 18.67 5.88
N ILE A 212 -34.87 19.52 4.90
CA ILE A 212 -35.55 20.81 5.08
C ILE A 212 -36.97 20.73 4.53
N GLU A 213 -37.90 21.53 5.05
CA GLU A 213 -39.28 21.52 4.54
C GLU A 213 -39.34 21.94 3.07
N ILE A 214 -40.25 21.31 2.32
CA ILE A 214 -40.56 21.73 0.95
C ILE A 214 -41.34 23.04 1.02
N THR A 215 -40.66 24.14 0.72
CA THR A 215 -41.26 25.46 0.46
C THR A 215 -41.38 25.68 -1.03
N CYS A 216 -42.55 26.12 -1.48
CA CYS A 216 -42.80 26.38 -2.88
C CYS A 216 -43.08 27.85 -3.09
N GLN A 217 -42.13 28.49 -3.77
CA GLN A 217 -42.26 29.85 -4.22
C GLN A 217 -43.11 29.79 -5.49
N ALA A 218 -44.26 30.46 -5.47
CA ALA A 218 -45.03 30.63 -6.68
C ALA A 218 -44.20 31.48 -7.64
N ASP A 219 -43.93 30.96 -8.84
CA ASP A 219 -43.21 31.71 -9.86
C ASP A 219 -43.98 32.99 -10.19
N TYR A 220 -43.24 34.10 -10.32
CA TYR A 220 -43.78 35.36 -10.81
C TYR A 220 -44.25 35.16 -12.25
N ILE A 221 -45.54 35.39 -12.50
CA ILE A 221 -46.10 35.39 -13.84
C ILE A 221 -46.10 36.84 -14.32
N GLU A 222 -45.28 37.16 -15.32
CA GLU A 222 -45.30 38.48 -15.96
C GLU A 222 -46.70 38.74 -16.54
N HIS A 223 -47.33 39.83 -16.10
CA HIS A 223 -48.71 40.21 -16.45
C HIS A 223 -49.83 39.20 -16.09
N GLY A 224 -49.58 38.24 -15.20
CA GLY A 224 -50.59 37.28 -14.72
C GLY A 224 -50.88 37.39 -13.23
N THR A 225 -52.12 37.09 -12.82
CA THR A 225 -52.51 36.97 -11.40
C THR A 225 -52.97 35.56 -11.08
N ILE A 226 -52.45 34.97 -10.00
CA ILE A 226 -52.85 33.64 -9.53
C ILE A 226 -54.26 33.72 -8.92
N LEU A 227 -55.28 33.24 -9.64
CA LEU A 227 -56.70 33.35 -9.26
C LEU A 227 -57.11 32.39 -8.14
N SER A 228 -56.42 31.26 -7.96
CA SER A 228 -56.67 30.31 -6.88
C SER A 228 -55.49 29.35 -6.76
N VAL A 229 -54.80 29.35 -5.61
CA VAL A 229 -53.90 28.25 -5.25
C VAL A 229 -54.79 27.14 -4.70
N LYS A 230 -55.16 26.15 -5.53
CA LYS A 230 -55.75 24.90 -5.02
C LYS A 230 -54.69 24.19 -4.18
N ASN A 231 -54.66 24.55 -2.90
CA ASN A 231 -53.82 24.01 -1.84
C ASN A 231 -52.30 24.29 -2.04
N PRO A 232 -51.69 25.18 -1.23
CA PRO A 232 -50.23 25.37 -1.18
C PRO A 232 -49.45 24.08 -0.86
N ALA A 233 -50.14 23.03 -0.39
CA ALA A 233 -49.61 21.68 -0.15
C ALA A 233 -49.37 20.85 -1.44
N ALA A 234 -49.64 21.36 -2.64
CA ALA A 234 -49.57 20.60 -3.89
C ALA A 234 -48.21 20.63 -4.60
N CYS A 235 -47.18 21.17 -3.97
CA CYS A 235 -45.83 21.11 -4.52
C CYS A 235 -45.21 19.76 -4.17
N LYS A 236 -45.53 18.75 -4.98
CA LYS A 236 -44.96 17.41 -4.84
C LYS A 236 -43.52 17.45 -5.35
N ARG A 237 -42.58 16.80 -4.64
CA ARG A 237 -41.22 16.58 -5.15
C ARG A 237 -41.30 16.02 -6.57
N ARG A 238 -40.37 16.42 -7.44
CA ARG A 238 -40.22 15.77 -8.75
C ARG A 238 -40.05 14.27 -8.49
N GLY A 239 -40.94 13.47 -9.06
CA GLY A 239 -40.85 12.02 -8.94
C GLY A 239 -39.70 11.47 -9.79
N CYS A 240 -39.41 10.20 -9.65
CA CYS A 240 -38.50 9.48 -10.52
C CYS A 240 -39.20 9.19 -11.86
N GLU A 241 -38.58 9.62 -12.94
CA GLU A 241 -39.10 9.40 -14.30
C GLU A 241 -39.00 7.93 -14.71
N TYR A 242 -39.56 7.59 -15.87
CA TYR A 242 -39.34 6.27 -16.46
C TYR A 242 -37.89 6.17 -16.94
N ILE A 243 -37.22 5.05 -16.64
CA ILE A 243 -35.87 4.78 -17.11
C ILE A 243 -35.84 3.50 -17.96
N PRO A 244 -35.27 3.53 -19.18
CA PRO A 244 -34.98 2.32 -19.92
C PRO A 244 -33.83 1.57 -19.24
N ILE A 245 -33.98 0.26 -19.03
CA ILE A 245 -32.96 -0.58 -18.41
C ILE A 245 -32.30 -1.41 -19.50
N GLU A 246 -31.02 -1.18 -19.75
CA GLU A 246 -30.25 -1.98 -20.70
C GLU A 246 -30.22 -3.45 -20.25
N ASN A 247 -30.50 -4.38 -21.17
CA ASN A 247 -30.60 -5.82 -20.88
C ASN A 247 -31.60 -6.18 -19.76
N GLY A 248 -32.63 -5.35 -19.56
CA GLY A 248 -33.69 -5.57 -18.59
C GLY A 248 -35.00 -4.89 -18.95
N ARG A 249 -35.99 -4.99 -18.07
CA ARG A 249 -37.29 -4.33 -18.23
C ARG A 249 -37.98 -4.07 -16.90
N ILE A 250 -38.84 -3.06 -16.89
CA ILE A 250 -39.86 -2.85 -15.87
C ILE A 250 -41.16 -3.46 -16.41
N PRO A 251 -41.77 -4.48 -15.76
CA PRO A 251 -42.98 -5.11 -16.26
C PRO A 251 -44.13 -4.10 -16.29
N HIS A 252 -44.82 -4.04 -17.42
CA HIS A 252 -45.99 -3.19 -17.60
C HIS A 252 -47.26 -3.99 -17.27
N ASN A 253 -47.42 -4.45 -16.01
CA ASN A 253 -48.67 -5.11 -15.58
C ASN A 253 -49.57 -4.14 -14.80
N SER A 254 -50.85 -4.12 -15.15
CA SER A 254 -51.76 -2.97 -15.06
C SER A 254 -52.54 -2.79 -13.75
N GLU A 255 -52.27 -3.58 -12.70
CA GLU A 255 -53.05 -3.48 -11.44
C GLU A 255 -52.25 -2.92 -10.24
N TRP A 256 -50.91 -2.89 -10.31
CA TRP A 256 -50.04 -2.35 -9.24
C TRP A 256 -49.12 -1.22 -9.71
N ASN A 257 -49.08 -0.93 -11.02
CA ASN A 257 -48.23 0.11 -11.56
C ASN A 257 -48.98 1.44 -11.65
N GLN A 258 -48.77 2.29 -10.64
CA GLN A 258 -49.06 3.72 -10.79
C GLN A 258 -48.34 4.28 -12.03
N PRO A 259 -48.96 5.21 -12.79
CA PRO A 259 -48.31 5.88 -13.91
C PRO A 259 -47.01 6.54 -13.47
N PHE A 260 -46.01 6.55 -14.36
CA PHE A 260 -44.84 7.40 -14.15
C PHE A 260 -45.24 8.89 -14.22
N PRO A 261 -44.54 9.78 -13.51
CA PRO A 261 -43.37 9.54 -12.66
C PRO A 261 -43.72 8.88 -11.32
N LYS A 262 -42.79 8.09 -10.76
CA LYS A 262 -42.93 7.50 -9.43
C LYS A 262 -42.65 8.53 -8.35
N TRP A 263 -43.50 8.63 -7.34
CA TRP A 263 -43.32 9.58 -6.24
C TRP A 263 -42.30 9.07 -5.21
N GLU A 264 -41.81 9.97 -4.37
CA GLU A 264 -40.90 9.65 -3.26
C GLU A 264 -41.42 8.46 -2.43
N GLY A 265 -40.55 7.49 -2.19
CA GLY A 265 -40.85 6.26 -1.44
C GLY A 265 -41.58 5.18 -2.22
N GLN A 266 -42.06 5.46 -3.44
CA GLN A 266 -42.65 4.45 -4.31
C GLN A 266 -41.58 3.55 -4.92
N THR A 267 -41.95 2.31 -5.21
CA THR A 267 -41.03 1.30 -5.72
C THR A 267 -41.36 0.86 -7.13
N ILE A 268 -40.35 0.42 -7.85
CA ILE A 268 -40.45 -0.35 -9.08
C ILE A 268 -39.75 -1.69 -8.90
N ASP A 269 -40.32 -2.74 -9.48
CA ASP A 269 -39.66 -4.02 -9.63
C ASP A 269 -39.16 -4.13 -11.08
N PHE A 270 -37.87 -4.39 -11.25
CA PHE A 270 -37.25 -4.56 -12.56
C PHE A 270 -36.61 -5.94 -12.69
N TYR A 271 -36.57 -6.44 -13.92
CA TYR A 271 -36.15 -7.79 -14.25
C TYR A 271 -35.06 -7.75 -15.32
N CYS A 272 -34.01 -8.55 -15.11
CA CYS A 272 -32.91 -8.69 -16.06
C CYS A 272 -33.19 -9.82 -17.06
N TYR A 273 -32.73 -9.63 -18.29
CA TYR A 273 -32.79 -10.64 -19.33
C TYR A 273 -31.79 -11.79 -19.07
N ARG A 274 -31.94 -12.88 -19.81
CA ARG A 274 -31.12 -14.09 -19.64
C ARG A 274 -29.63 -13.77 -19.80
N GLY A 275 -28.81 -14.24 -18.86
CA GLY A 275 -27.37 -13.98 -18.84
C GLY A 275 -26.98 -12.65 -18.19
N PHE A 276 -27.93 -11.98 -17.53
CA PHE A 276 -27.71 -10.78 -16.73
C PHE A 276 -28.39 -10.92 -15.37
N LEU A 277 -27.83 -10.28 -14.33
CA LEU A 277 -28.38 -10.23 -12.99
C LEU A 277 -28.31 -8.81 -12.45
N ALA A 278 -29.21 -8.46 -11.53
CA ALA A 278 -29.13 -7.22 -10.79
C ALA A 278 -27.97 -7.26 -9.77
N ALA A 279 -27.66 -6.13 -9.15
CA ALA A 279 -26.57 -6.00 -8.17
C ALA A 279 -26.68 -6.99 -6.99
N ASN A 280 -27.89 -7.40 -6.63
CA ASN A 280 -28.18 -8.41 -5.61
C ASN A 280 -27.97 -9.87 -6.10
N LYS A 281 -27.40 -10.08 -7.29
CA LYS A 281 -27.16 -11.38 -7.92
C LYS A 281 -28.43 -12.20 -8.19
N GLN A 282 -29.58 -11.51 -8.31
CA GLN A 282 -30.87 -12.10 -8.68
C GLN A 282 -31.30 -11.66 -10.07
N THR A 283 -32.26 -12.37 -10.66
CA THR A 283 -32.84 -12.03 -11.98
C THR A 283 -33.77 -10.83 -11.94
N TRP A 284 -34.05 -10.32 -10.75
CA TRP A 284 -34.91 -9.16 -10.53
C TRP A 284 -34.45 -8.42 -9.27
N HIS A 285 -34.81 -7.15 -9.18
CA HIS A 285 -34.61 -6.37 -7.97
C HIS A 285 -35.66 -5.25 -7.86
N ARG A 286 -35.78 -4.71 -6.66
CA ARG A 286 -36.71 -3.63 -6.31
C ARG A 286 -35.91 -2.36 -6.10
N ALA A 287 -36.31 -1.29 -6.77
CA ALA A 287 -35.73 0.03 -6.57
C ALA A 287 -36.78 0.99 -6.03
N THR A 288 -36.37 1.83 -5.08
CA THR A 288 -37.21 2.84 -4.44
C THR A 288 -36.87 4.20 -5.00
N CYS A 289 -37.87 5.01 -5.32
CA CYS A 289 -37.68 6.39 -5.72
C CYS A 289 -37.31 7.25 -4.50
N ILE A 290 -36.11 7.82 -4.50
CA ILE A 290 -35.58 8.69 -3.45
C ILE A 290 -34.92 9.90 -4.10
N ASN A 291 -35.36 11.10 -3.72
CA ASN A 291 -34.82 12.36 -4.22
C ASN A 291 -34.77 12.45 -5.76
N SER A 292 -35.78 11.90 -6.45
CA SER A 292 -35.86 11.80 -7.93
C SER A 292 -34.92 10.78 -8.57
N HIS A 293 -34.25 9.92 -7.79
CA HIS A 293 -33.41 8.83 -8.28
C HIS A 293 -33.85 7.47 -7.74
N TYR A 294 -33.68 6.39 -8.51
CA TYR A 294 -33.99 5.04 -8.04
C TYR A 294 -32.82 4.43 -7.28
N VAL A 295 -33.09 3.91 -6.09
CA VAL A 295 -32.11 3.26 -5.21
C VAL A 295 -32.55 1.83 -4.88
N PRO A 296 -31.74 0.80 -5.18
CA PRO A 296 -30.50 0.88 -5.96
C PRO A 296 -30.78 1.27 -7.41
N GLU A 297 -29.76 1.75 -8.10
CA GLU A 297 -29.89 2.13 -9.51
C GLU A 297 -30.27 0.90 -10.36
N PRO A 298 -31.37 0.95 -11.14
CA PRO A 298 -31.82 -0.19 -11.93
C PRO A 298 -30.87 -0.51 -13.08
N LYS A 299 -29.95 -1.45 -12.81
CA LYS A 299 -28.93 -1.93 -13.74
C LYS A 299 -28.85 -3.45 -13.74
N CYS A 300 -28.60 -4.00 -14.92
CA CYS A 300 -28.41 -5.42 -15.14
C CYS A 300 -26.99 -5.69 -15.62
N PHE A 301 -26.25 -6.48 -14.85
CA PHE A 301 -24.83 -6.76 -15.06
C PHE A 301 -24.67 -8.11 -15.74
N LYS A 302 -23.70 -8.22 -16.66
CA LYS A 302 -23.40 -9.47 -17.37
C LYS A 302 -22.96 -10.53 -16.37
N THR A 303 -23.47 -11.76 -16.51
CA THR A 303 -23.02 -12.87 -15.67
C THR A 303 -21.81 -13.57 -16.26
N CYS A 304 -20.83 -13.90 -15.42
CA CYS A 304 -19.76 -14.83 -15.77
C CYS A 304 -20.07 -16.22 -15.24
N ASP A 305 -19.97 -17.22 -16.12
CA ASP A 305 -20.29 -18.60 -15.79
C ASP A 305 -19.14 -19.26 -15.04
N HIS A 306 -19.44 -19.82 -13.86
CA HIS A 306 -18.51 -20.61 -13.05
C HIS A 306 -18.41 -22.07 -13.52
N SER A 307 -19.35 -22.52 -14.36
CA SER A 307 -19.41 -23.90 -14.86
C SER A 307 -18.35 -24.21 -15.94
N GLN A 308 -17.70 -23.18 -16.48
CA GLN A 308 -16.64 -23.36 -17.47
C GLN A 308 -15.41 -23.99 -16.83
N ARG A 309 -15.36 -25.33 -16.90
CA ARG A 309 -14.18 -26.11 -16.52
C ARG A 309 -13.02 -25.66 -17.41
N PHE A 310 -11.94 -25.23 -16.78
CA PHE A 310 -10.66 -25.04 -17.46
C PHE A 310 -9.71 -26.18 -17.08
N HIS A 311 -8.88 -26.61 -18.02
CA HIS A 311 -8.09 -27.82 -17.85
C HIS A 311 -7.07 -27.68 -16.71
N TYR A 312 -6.96 -28.73 -15.89
CA TYR A 312 -5.94 -28.91 -14.85
C TYR A 312 -5.96 -27.86 -13.72
N GLY A 313 -7.12 -27.30 -13.41
CA GLY A 313 -7.33 -26.44 -12.25
C GLY A 313 -8.78 -26.41 -11.77
N HIS A 314 -9.01 -25.73 -10.64
CA HIS A 314 -10.34 -25.53 -10.08
C HIS A 314 -10.48 -24.12 -9.49
N PHE A 315 -11.71 -23.61 -9.49
CA PHE A 315 -12.06 -22.39 -8.79
C PHE A 315 -12.14 -22.68 -7.28
N ASN A 316 -11.65 -21.75 -6.46
CA ASN A 316 -11.67 -21.89 -5.00
C ASN A 316 -13.04 -21.56 -4.38
N SER A 317 -14.10 -21.48 -5.18
CA SER A 317 -15.40 -20.97 -4.76
C SER A 317 -16.53 -21.96 -5.02
N ASN A 318 -17.63 -21.80 -4.28
CA ASN A 318 -18.78 -22.70 -4.36
C ASN A 318 -19.48 -22.62 -5.74
N TYR A 319 -19.86 -23.77 -6.28
CA TYR A 319 -20.57 -23.89 -7.57
C TYR A 319 -21.91 -23.15 -7.65
N TRP A 320 -22.48 -22.78 -6.49
CA TRP A 320 -23.75 -22.06 -6.39
C TRP A 320 -23.58 -20.54 -6.45
N ASN A 321 -22.35 -20.04 -6.37
CA ASN A 321 -22.07 -18.61 -6.37
C ASN A 321 -22.26 -18.05 -7.78
N LYS A 322 -23.07 -16.99 -7.88
CA LYS A 322 -23.27 -16.23 -9.12
C LYS A 322 -22.28 -15.08 -9.17
N TYR A 323 -21.70 -14.84 -10.34
CA TYR A 323 -20.75 -13.77 -10.57
C TYR A 323 -21.29 -12.81 -11.61
N ILE A 324 -21.16 -11.53 -11.31
CA ILE A 324 -21.51 -10.43 -12.21
C ILE A 324 -20.26 -9.62 -12.55
N GLU A 325 -20.35 -8.82 -13.61
CA GLU A 325 -19.28 -7.90 -14.01
C GLU A 325 -18.73 -7.10 -12.82
N GLY A 326 -17.40 -7.08 -12.68
CA GLY A 326 -16.67 -6.47 -11.57
C GLY A 326 -16.29 -7.44 -10.44
N ASP A 327 -16.89 -8.63 -10.38
CA ASP A 327 -16.52 -9.64 -9.38
C ASP A 327 -15.14 -10.28 -9.70
N ASN A 328 -14.32 -10.49 -8.67
CA ASN A 328 -13.06 -11.22 -8.78
C ASN A 328 -13.16 -12.61 -8.15
N ILE A 329 -12.47 -13.58 -8.74
CA ILE A 329 -12.36 -14.94 -8.23
C ILE A 329 -10.91 -15.38 -8.16
N THR A 330 -10.63 -16.31 -7.25
CA THR A 330 -9.34 -16.98 -7.15
C THR A 330 -9.46 -18.41 -7.64
N PHE A 331 -8.39 -18.91 -8.26
CA PHE A 331 -8.32 -20.26 -8.77
C PHE A 331 -6.97 -20.89 -8.46
N THR A 332 -6.95 -22.21 -8.39
CA THR A 332 -5.75 -23.01 -8.12
C THR A 332 -5.57 -24.07 -9.19
N CYS A 333 -4.31 -24.43 -9.47
CA CYS A 333 -3.96 -25.48 -10.40
C CYS A 333 -3.79 -26.81 -9.67
N ASN A 334 -4.12 -27.90 -10.36
CA ASN A 334 -3.92 -29.26 -9.85
C ASN A 334 -2.42 -29.59 -9.72
N GLU A 335 -2.10 -30.65 -8.98
CA GLU A 335 -0.70 -31.09 -8.81
C GLU A 335 0.00 -31.31 -10.17
N GLY A 336 1.24 -30.82 -10.27
CA GLY A 336 2.03 -30.87 -11.51
C GLY A 336 1.85 -29.67 -12.44
N TYR A 337 0.90 -28.77 -12.16
CA TYR A 337 0.62 -27.58 -12.97
C TYR A 337 0.90 -26.27 -12.20
N HIS A 338 1.05 -25.16 -12.92
CA HIS A 338 1.17 -23.81 -12.38
C HIS A 338 0.42 -22.80 -13.26
N PRO A 339 0.03 -21.62 -12.74
CA PRO A 339 -0.70 -20.63 -13.55
C PRO A 339 0.17 -20.09 -14.69
N ALA A 340 -0.43 -19.93 -15.87
CA ALA A 340 0.27 -19.59 -17.11
C ALA A 340 1.05 -18.27 -17.08
N GLU A 341 0.74 -17.38 -16.13
CA GLU A 341 1.33 -16.04 -15.99
C GLU A 341 1.56 -15.68 -14.51
N GLN A 342 1.73 -16.68 -13.62
CA GLN A 342 1.75 -16.53 -12.15
C GLN A 342 0.48 -15.89 -11.53
N GLN A 343 -0.53 -15.59 -12.36
CA GLN A 343 -1.78 -14.99 -11.91
C GLN A 343 -2.72 -16.05 -11.35
N THR A 344 -3.20 -15.84 -10.13
CA THR A 344 -4.12 -16.74 -9.40
C THR A 344 -5.53 -16.17 -9.31
N THR A 345 -5.77 -15.04 -9.95
CA THR A 345 -7.03 -14.29 -9.90
C THR A 345 -7.58 -14.04 -11.30
N SER A 346 -8.91 -14.03 -11.43
CA SER A 346 -9.61 -13.67 -12.66
C SER A 346 -10.76 -12.74 -12.33
N SER A 347 -11.01 -11.75 -13.20
CA SER A 347 -12.05 -10.74 -13.01
C SER A 347 -13.18 -10.97 -14.01
N CYS A 348 -14.42 -10.87 -13.57
CA CYS A 348 -15.58 -10.95 -14.45
C CYS A 348 -15.74 -9.64 -15.21
N THR A 349 -15.68 -9.71 -16.55
CA THR A 349 -15.85 -8.56 -17.44
C THR A 349 -17.09 -8.72 -18.30
N LYS A 350 -17.47 -7.67 -19.05
CA LYS A 350 -18.49 -7.76 -20.10
C LYS A 350 -18.29 -8.90 -21.11
N ASN A 351 -17.05 -9.36 -21.29
CA ASN A 351 -16.67 -10.43 -22.22
C ASN A 351 -16.46 -11.80 -21.52
N GLY A 352 -16.73 -11.91 -20.22
CA GLY A 352 -16.43 -13.10 -19.42
C GLY A 352 -15.20 -12.95 -18.54
N TRP A 353 -14.65 -14.07 -18.07
CA TRP A 353 -13.49 -14.11 -17.17
C TRP A 353 -12.21 -13.62 -17.86
N SER A 354 -11.57 -12.60 -17.28
CA SER A 354 -10.33 -12.01 -17.79
C SER A 354 -9.29 -11.81 -16.66
N PRO A 355 -8.06 -12.33 -16.81
CA PRO A 355 -7.70 -13.31 -17.83
C PRO A 355 -8.46 -14.62 -17.60
N PHE A 356 -8.71 -15.37 -18.67
CA PHE A 356 -9.30 -16.70 -18.50
C PHE A 356 -8.31 -17.60 -17.74
N PRO A 357 -8.73 -18.28 -16.66
CA PRO A 357 -7.86 -19.16 -15.89
C PRO A 357 -7.21 -20.25 -16.76
N ARG A 358 -5.87 -20.33 -16.72
CA ARG A 358 -5.08 -21.30 -17.48
C ARG A 358 -3.96 -21.87 -16.62
N CYS A 359 -3.92 -23.21 -16.54
CA CYS A 359 -2.88 -23.95 -15.85
C CYS A 359 -1.98 -24.65 -16.88
N ILE A 360 -0.66 -24.49 -16.73
CA ILE A 360 0.36 -25.09 -17.61
C ILE A 360 1.23 -26.08 -16.83
N PRO A 361 1.78 -27.12 -17.48
CA PRO A 361 2.63 -28.10 -16.80
C PRO A 361 3.90 -27.46 -16.25
N ARG A 362 4.30 -27.83 -15.02
CA ARG A 362 5.60 -27.44 -14.48
C ARG A 362 6.69 -28.13 -15.31
N LYS A 363 7.62 -27.36 -15.89
CA LYS A 363 8.76 -27.93 -16.63
C LYS A 363 9.54 -28.88 -15.72
N GLY A 364 9.53 -30.19 -16.02
CA GLY A 364 10.40 -31.17 -15.35
C GLY A 364 9.81 -32.51 -14.89
N LYS A 365 8.58 -32.90 -15.24
CA LYS A 365 8.14 -34.31 -15.08
C LYS A 365 7.39 -34.80 -16.32
N LEU A 366 8.12 -35.56 -17.14
CA LEU A 366 7.60 -36.58 -18.05
C LEU A 366 7.05 -37.75 -17.22
#